data_AF-A0A0B7FUI4-F1
#
_entry.id   AF-A0A0B7FUI4-F1
#
_cell.length_a   1.000
_cell.length_b   1.000
_cell.length_c   1.000
_cell.angle_alpha   90.00
_cell.angle_beta   90.00
_cell.angle_gamma   90.00
#
_symmetry.space_group_name_H-M   'P 1'
#
loop_
_entity.id
_entity.type
_entity.pdbx_description
1 polymer ?
#
loop_
_entity_poly.entity_id
_entity_poly.type
_entity_poly.pdbx_seq_one_letter_code
_entity_poly.pdbx_strand_id
1 'polypeptide(L)'
;MCHNIVEGRLYEGCGHFQAMNTERCDCQTKNCVFSRTHPPSCVHRACNRFMTVPQNRPIRQSPRECPDCAERQRAMGSVASVPVGR
;
A
#
# COMPACT_ATOMS: atom_id res chain seq x y z
N MET A 1 -18.04 -2.00 4.54
CA MET A 1 -17.42 -3.07 5.36
C MET A 1 -16.09 -2.56 5.89
N CYS A 2 -15.54 -3.17 6.95
CA CYS A 2 -14.22 -2.77 7.45
C CYS A 2 -13.15 -3.03 6.36
N HIS A 3 -12.17 -2.16 6.27
CA HIS A 3 -11.02 -2.29 5.35
C HIS A 3 -9.76 -1.80 6.03
N ASN A 4 -8.61 -2.14 5.47
CA ASN A 4 -7.34 -1.55 5.86
C ASN A 4 -7.07 -0.30 5.02
N ILE A 5 -6.58 0.74 5.65
CA ILE A 5 -6.02 1.92 5.00
C ILE A 5 -4.51 1.75 5.07
N VAL A 6 -3.87 1.60 3.91
CA VAL A 6 -2.42 1.50 3.83
C VAL A 6 -1.90 2.88 3.50
N GLU A 7 -1.29 3.53 4.48
CA GLU A 7 -0.66 4.83 4.30
C GLU A 7 0.78 4.64 3.84
N GLY A 8 1.22 5.51 2.94
CA GLY A 8 2.56 5.38 2.40
C GLY A 8 3.06 6.60 1.63
N ARG A 9 4.21 6.40 1.00
CA ARG A 9 4.83 7.38 0.10
C ARG A 9 4.63 6.94 -1.34
N LEU A 10 4.16 7.85 -2.18
CA LEU A 10 4.18 7.68 -3.63
C LEU A 10 5.43 8.36 -4.21
N TYR A 11 6.21 7.59 -4.95
CA TYR A 11 7.35 8.09 -5.73
C TYR A 11 6.88 8.41 -7.14
N GLU A 12 6.69 9.69 -7.45
CA GLU A 12 6.16 10.13 -8.74
C GLU A 12 7.15 9.90 -9.89
N GLY A 13 8.46 9.83 -9.59
CA GLY A 13 9.48 9.53 -10.58
C GLY A 13 9.38 8.13 -11.18
N CYS A 14 8.75 7.17 -10.49
CA CYS A 14 8.62 5.79 -10.96
C CYS A 14 7.24 5.14 -10.73
N GLY A 15 6.28 5.89 -10.16
CA GLY A 15 4.92 5.41 -9.86
C GLY A 15 4.81 4.41 -8.70
N HIS A 16 5.91 4.11 -7.99
CA HIS A 16 5.90 3.11 -6.92
C HIS A 16 5.33 3.67 -5.62
N PHE A 17 4.44 2.88 -5.00
CA PHE A 17 3.90 3.14 -3.68
C PHE A 17 4.64 2.32 -2.63
N GLN A 18 5.26 3.00 -1.66
CA GLN A 18 5.91 2.37 -0.53
C GLN A 18 5.02 2.49 0.71
N ALA A 19 4.48 1.36 1.16
CA ALA A 19 3.69 1.28 2.38
C ALA A 19 4.55 1.65 3.60
N MET A 20 3.99 2.45 4.50
CA MET A 20 4.66 2.92 5.72
C MET A 20 3.86 2.57 6.98
N ASN A 21 2.53 2.69 6.92
CA ASN A 21 1.64 2.38 8.02
C ASN A 21 0.40 1.65 7.48
N THR A 22 -0.25 0.84 8.32
CA THR A 22 -1.51 0.19 7.97
C THR A 22 -2.46 0.31 9.15
N GLU A 23 -3.59 0.98 8.91
CA GLU A 23 -4.63 1.18 9.90
C GLU A 23 -5.91 0.45 9.50
N ARG A 24 -6.68 0.00 10.48
CA ARG A 24 -7.99 -0.62 10.21
C ARG A 24 -9.10 0.43 10.32
N CYS A 25 -9.81 0.65 9.22
CA CYS A 25 -11.03 1.45 9.20
C CYS A 25 -12.24 0.61 9.62
N ASP A 26 -12.87 1.01 10.73
CA ASP A 26 -14.09 0.39 11.24
C ASP A 26 -15.33 0.93 10.50
N CYS A 27 -16.16 0.03 9.97
CA CYS A 27 -17.37 0.42 9.24
C CYS A 27 -18.60 0.68 10.11
N GLN A 28 -18.50 0.44 11.43
CA GLN A 28 -19.51 0.65 12.45
C GLN A 28 -20.84 -0.10 12.24
N THR A 29 -20.87 -1.07 11.34
CA THR A 29 -22.06 -1.87 11.07
C THR A 29 -22.17 -3.06 12.02
N LYS A 30 -23.38 -3.38 12.49
CA LYS A 30 -23.66 -4.58 13.30
C LYS A 30 -23.58 -5.89 12.50
N ASN A 31 -23.65 -5.81 11.17
CA ASN A 31 -23.61 -6.95 10.27
C ASN A 31 -22.19 -7.28 9.79
N CYS A 32 -21.14 -6.71 10.38
CA CYS A 32 -19.75 -6.99 9.99
C CYS A 32 -18.98 -7.52 11.20
N VAL A 33 -18.45 -8.75 11.10
CA VAL A 33 -17.79 -9.39 12.25
C VAL A 33 -16.51 -8.68 12.73
N PHE A 34 -15.94 -7.82 11.89
CA PHE A 34 -14.75 -7.03 12.19
C PHE A 34 -15.04 -5.65 12.79
N SER A 35 -16.32 -5.25 12.84
CA SER A 35 -16.77 -3.98 13.38
C SER A 35 -16.82 -4.02 14.90
N ARG A 36 -16.41 -2.94 15.56
CA ARG A 36 -16.55 -2.76 17.02
C ARG A 36 -18.00 -2.80 17.49
N THR A 37 -18.95 -2.48 16.61
CA THR A 37 -20.39 -2.51 16.90
C THR A 37 -20.98 -3.92 16.78
N HIS A 38 -20.22 -4.91 16.29
CA HIS A 38 -20.70 -6.27 16.14
C HIS A 38 -20.74 -7.01 17.50
N PRO A 39 -21.86 -7.64 17.86
CA PRO A 39 -21.97 -8.33 19.14
C PRO A 39 -21.05 -9.57 19.18
N PRO A 40 -20.25 -9.77 20.24
CA PRO A 40 -19.30 -10.88 20.33
C PRO A 40 -19.98 -12.26 20.40
N SER A 41 -21.25 -12.33 20.78
CA SER A 41 -22.06 -13.56 20.84
C SER A 41 -22.84 -13.85 19.55
N CYS A 42 -22.64 -13.08 18.47
CA CYS A 42 -23.37 -13.27 17.24
C CYS A 42 -22.91 -14.53 16.48
N VAL A 43 -23.84 -15.46 16.24
CA VAL A 43 -23.60 -16.69 15.44
C VAL A 43 -24.26 -16.64 14.06
N HIS A 44 -24.86 -15.51 13.70
CA HIS A 44 -25.65 -15.41 12.47
C HIS A 44 -24.76 -15.57 11.23
N ARG A 45 -25.13 -16.51 10.35
CA ARG A 45 -24.37 -16.80 9.12
C ARG A 45 -24.43 -15.68 8.07
N ALA A 46 -25.38 -14.75 8.17
CA ALA A 46 -25.55 -13.64 7.23
C ALA A 46 -24.60 -12.46 7.51
N CYS A 47 -23.85 -12.48 8.62
CA CYS A 47 -22.88 -11.43 8.90
C CYS A 47 -21.73 -11.49 7.90
N ASN A 48 -21.27 -10.32 7.49
CA ASN A 48 -20.11 -10.15 6.62
C ASN A 48 -18.84 -10.60 7.35
N ARG A 49 -18.23 -11.68 6.84
CA ARG A 49 -17.00 -12.32 7.36
C ARG A 49 -15.76 -11.97 6.56
N PHE A 50 -15.88 -11.06 5.60
CA PHE A 50 -14.77 -10.56 4.80
C PHE A 50 -14.53 -9.08 5.09
N MET A 51 -13.28 -8.66 4.93
CA MET A 51 -12.95 -7.23 4.84
C MET A 51 -12.97 -6.82 3.37
N THR A 52 -13.25 -5.56 3.11
CA THR A 52 -13.08 -5.00 1.76
C THR A 52 -11.59 -4.82 1.45
N VAL A 53 -11.28 -4.70 0.16
CA VAL A 53 -9.90 -4.50 -0.31
C VAL A 53 -9.23 -3.32 0.40
N PRO A 54 -7.92 -3.42 0.73
CA PRO A 54 -7.20 -2.30 1.32
C PRO A 54 -7.20 -1.08 0.41
N GLN A 55 -7.35 0.11 1.00
CA GLN A 55 -7.24 1.37 0.30
C GLN A 55 -5.85 1.95 0.51
N ASN A 56 -5.10 2.14 -0.58
CA ASN A 56 -3.81 2.82 -0.51
C ASN A 56 -4.03 4.34 -0.44
N ARG A 57 -3.42 5.00 0.54
CA ARG A 57 -3.44 6.45 0.72
C ARG A 57 -2.02 7.00 0.71
N PRO A 58 -1.61 7.71 -0.35
CA PRO A 58 -0.34 8.41 -0.35
C PRO A 58 -0.43 9.63 0.59
N ILE A 59 0.21 9.53 1.75
CA ILE A 59 0.32 10.62 2.72
C ILE A 59 1.56 11.49 2.45
N ARG A 60 2.48 10.99 1.61
CA ARG A 60 3.67 11.71 1.15
C ARG A 60 3.85 11.47 -0.33
N GLN A 61 4.20 12.51 -1.06
CA GLN A 61 4.60 12.44 -2.47
C GLN A 61 6.06 12.85 -2.58
N SER A 62 6.83 12.12 -3.37
CA SER A 62 8.22 12.47 -3.68
C SER A 62 8.39 12.53 -5.19
N PRO A 63 8.95 13.62 -5.74
CA PRO A 63 9.21 13.72 -7.18
C PRO A 63 10.37 12.81 -7.62
N ARG A 64 11.11 12.23 -6.67
CA ARG A 64 12.22 11.32 -6.94
C ARG A 64 11.71 9.90 -7.17
N GLU A 65 12.59 9.06 -7.67
CA GLU A 65 12.35 7.63 -7.81
C GLU A 65 12.50 6.90 -6.47
N CYS A 66 11.92 5.71 -6.37
CA CYS A 66 12.10 4.86 -5.20
C CYS A 66 13.56 4.35 -5.10
N PRO A 67 14.02 3.96 -3.89
CA PRO A 67 15.37 3.45 -3.69
C PRO A 67 15.73 2.30 -4.64
N ASP A 68 14.81 1.37 -4.88
CA ASP A 68 15.02 0.25 -5.81
C ASP A 68 15.24 0.70 -7.26
N CYS A 69 14.48 1.68 -7.74
CA CYS A 69 14.64 2.24 -9.09
C CYS A 69 15.94 3.04 -9.19
N ALA A 70 16.24 3.86 -8.17
CA ALA A 70 17.48 4.64 -8.12
C ALA A 70 18.72 3.73 -8.09
N GLU A 71 18.66 2.59 -7.39
CA GLU A 71 19.75 1.61 -7.35
C GLU A 71 19.92 0.91 -8.69
N ARG A 72 18.82 0.49 -9.34
CA ARG A 72 18.86 -0.08 -10.70
C ARG A 72 19.45 0.90 -11.71
N GLN A 73 19.09 2.19 -11.63
CA GLN A 73 19.67 3.21 -12.50
C GLN A 73 21.17 3.39 -12.27
N ARG A 74 21.63 3.37 -11.02
CA ARG A 74 23.07 3.44 -10.71
C ARG A 74 23.83 2.22 -11.24
N ALA A 75 23.25 1.03 -11.08
CA ALA A 75 23.82 -0.20 -11.62
C ALA A 75 23.92 -0.15 -13.15
N MET A 76 22.91 0.38 -13.85
CA MET A 76 22.93 0.55 -15.31
C MET A 76 23.78 1.73 -15.80
N GLY A 77 23.91 2.81 -15.01
CA GLY A 77 24.79 3.94 -15.32
C GLY A 77 26.28 3.65 -15.21
N SER A 78 26.64 2.48 -14.65
CA SER A 78 28.02 2.02 -14.49
C SER A 78 28.58 1.28 -15.72
N VAL A 79 27.76 0.99 -16.74
CA VAL A 79 28.18 0.24 -17.94
C VAL A 79 28.36 1.10 -19.21
N ALA A 80 28.21 2.43 -19.12
CA ALA A 80 28.33 3.33 -20.27
C ALA A 80 29.62 4.16 -20.25
N SER A 81 30.76 3.50 -20.44
CA SER A 81 31.98 4.12 -21.02
C SER A 81 32.98 3.04 -21.43
N VAL A 82 32.57 2.15 -22.34
CA VAL A 82 33.56 1.49 -23.20
C VAL A 82 33.69 2.37 -24.44
N PRO A 83 34.79 3.13 -24.60
CA PRO A 83 35.07 3.74 -25.89
C PRO A 83 35.31 2.59 -26.87
N VAL A 84 34.43 2.45 -27.87
CA VAL A 84 34.73 1.62 -29.04
C VAL A 84 35.92 2.28 -29.73
N GLY A 85 37.10 1.72 -29.47
CA GLY A 85 38.36 2.16 -30.03
C GLY A 85 38.69 1.44 -31.32
N ARG A 86 39.11 2.26 -32.30
CA ARG A 86 39.73 1.97 -33.60
C ARG A 86 38.85 1.48 -34.75
#